data_AF-A0A8T4VSY3-F1
#
_entry.id   AF-A0A8T4VSY3-F1
#
_cell.length_a   1.000
_cell.length_b   1.000
_cell.length_c   1.000
_cell.angle_alpha   90.00
_cell.angle_beta   90.00
_cell.angle_gamma   90.00
#
_symmetry.space_group_name_H-M   'P 1'
#
loop_
_entity.id
_entity.type
_entity.pdbx_description
1 polymer ?
#
loop_
_entity_poly.entity_id
_entity_poly.type
_entity_poly.pdbx_seq_one_letter_code
_entity_poly.pdbx_strand_id
1 'polypeptide(L)'
;MGGEVIKEGGTVVFARKGVFFIVVFLVFSAVFALGFIMTKENSITEYGTGNSQILSIFSSYGMAFGVILGILTLIGLIIARGIASLLALTRFHAANQIISILAHCGWLAFAVQLVYFEGRFTSIGSAIILFIGYPLFYASIAAIFFSALFIFIGGKQNA
;
A
#
# COMPACT_ATOMS: atom_id res chain seq x y z
N MET A 1 -32.40 -24.51 -25.09
CA MET A 1 -31.39 -23.43 -24.94
C MET A 1 -30.70 -23.64 -23.60
N GLY A 2 -29.67 -24.48 -23.59
CA GLY A 2 -28.83 -24.69 -22.40
C GLY A 2 -27.87 -23.53 -22.30
N GLY A 3 -28.13 -22.59 -21.39
CA GLY A 3 -27.16 -21.55 -21.06
C GLY A 3 -25.96 -22.21 -20.41
N GLU A 4 -24.81 -22.18 -21.08
CA GLU A 4 -23.54 -22.52 -20.45
C GLU A 4 -23.34 -21.57 -19.27
N VAL A 5 -23.45 -22.10 -18.06
CA VAL A 5 -23.03 -21.43 -16.84
C VAL A 5 -21.51 -21.41 -16.88
N ILE A 6 -20.93 -20.36 -17.47
CA ILE A 6 -19.49 -20.09 -17.35
C ILE A 6 -19.22 -19.93 -15.86
N LYS A 7 -18.63 -20.94 -15.25
CA LYS A 7 -18.17 -20.89 -13.86
C LYS A 7 -16.99 -19.91 -13.82
N GLU A 8 -17.25 -18.65 -13.44
CA GLU A 8 -16.17 -17.70 -13.14
C GLU A 8 -15.20 -18.35 -12.13
N GLY A 9 -13.90 -18.36 -12.46
CA GLY A 9 -12.88 -18.90 -11.58
C GLY A 9 -12.83 -18.14 -10.25
N GLY A 10 -12.58 -18.85 -9.14
CA GLY A 10 -12.63 -18.28 -7.78
C GLY A 10 -11.75 -17.03 -7.59
N THR A 11 -10.65 -16.92 -8.35
CA THR A 11 -9.73 -15.77 -8.33
C THR A 11 -10.34 -14.49 -8.91
N VAL A 12 -11.17 -14.59 -9.97
CA VAL A 12 -11.88 -13.44 -10.56
C VAL A 12 -12.99 -12.95 -9.63
N VAL A 13 -13.71 -13.88 -9.02
CA VAL A 13 -14.76 -13.58 -8.03
C VAL A 13 -14.16 -12.89 -6.80
N PHE A 14 -12.98 -13.32 -6.35
CA PHE A 14 -12.25 -12.68 -5.25
C PHE A 14 -11.87 -11.24 -5.60
N ALA A 15 -11.29 -10.99 -6.77
CA ALA A 15 -10.79 -9.68 -7.16
C ALA A 15 -11.90 -8.62 -7.33
N ARG A 16 -13.13 -9.06 -7.63
CA ARG A 16 -14.33 -8.20 -7.71
C ARG A 16 -14.95 -7.87 -6.34
N LYS A 17 -14.64 -8.63 -5.30
CA LYS A 17 -15.20 -8.41 -3.95
C LYS A 17 -14.42 -7.34 -3.17
N GLY A 18 -15.11 -6.68 -2.23
CA GLY A 18 -14.46 -5.71 -1.33
C GLY A 18 -13.36 -6.33 -0.46
N VAL A 19 -13.36 -7.66 -0.27
CA VAL A 19 -12.32 -8.42 0.43
C VAL A 19 -10.95 -8.25 -0.23
N PHE A 20 -10.90 -7.97 -1.53
CA PHE A 20 -9.66 -7.64 -2.24
C PHE A 20 -8.89 -6.50 -1.55
N PHE A 21 -9.58 -5.43 -1.16
CA PHE A 21 -8.92 -4.30 -0.49
C PHE A 21 -8.38 -4.65 0.89
N ILE A 22 -9.02 -5.58 1.61
CA ILE A 22 -8.51 -6.07 2.89
C ILE A 22 -7.17 -6.79 2.65
N VAL A 23 -7.08 -7.61 1.61
CA VAL A 23 -5.82 -8.31 1.29
C VAL A 23 -4.75 -7.33 0.83
N VAL A 24 -5.08 -6.34 -0.01
CA VAL A 24 -4.12 -5.29 -0.38
C VAL A 24 -3.64 -4.52 0.85
N PHE A 25 -4.54 -4.16 1.77
CA PHE A 25 -4.21 -3.53 3.05
C PHE A 25 -3.25 -4.38 3.89
N LEU A 26 -3.49 -5.69 3.97
CA LEU A 26 -2.62 -6.60 4.72
C LEU A 26 -1.23 -6.70 4.07
N VAL A 27 -1.16 -6.80 2.74
CA VAL A 27 0.11 -6.81 2.00
C VAL A 27 0.86 -5.50 2.23
N PHE A 28 0.19 -4.36 2.08
CA PHE A 28 0.77 -3.05 2.31
C PHE A 28 1.31 -2.91 3.74
N SER A 29 0.51 -3.26 4.75
CA SER A 29 0.89 -3.15 6.16
C SER A 29 2.05 -4.09 6.51
N ALA A 30 2.05 -5.31 5.97
CA ALA A 30 3.13 -6.28 6.19
C ALA A 30 4.45 -5.80 5.57
N VAL A 31 4.42 -5.32 4.32
CA VAL A 31 5.63 -4.79 3.65
C VAL A 31 6.13 -3.53 4.33
N PHE A 32 5.23 -2.66 4.79
CA PHE A 32 5.62 -1.49 5.59
C PHE A 32 6.32 -1.93 6.89
N ALA A 33 5.73 -2.87 7.64
CA ALA A 33 6.32 -3.35 8.89
C ALA A 33 7.70 -3.98 8.66
N LEU A 34 7.86 -4.77 7.59
CA LEU A 34 9.16 -5.33 7.20
C LEU A 34 10.16 -4.24 6.84
N GLY A 35 9.77 -3.26 6.01
CA GLY A 35 10.61 -2.11 5.67
C GLY A 35 11.03 -1.31 6.90
N PHE A 36 10.12 -1.14 7.87
CA PHE A 36 10.40 -0.48 9.14
C PHE A 36 11.42 -1.25 9.98
N ILE A 37 11.28 -2.59 10.07
CA ILE A 37 12.22 -3.43 10.82
C ILE A 37 13.62 -3.35 10.18
N MET A 38 13.72 -3.43 8.86
CA MET A 38 14.99 -3.35 8.14
C MET A 38 15.67 -1.98 8.28
N THR A 39 14.89 -0.90 8.23
CA THR A 39 15.42 0.46 8.39
C THR A 39 15.82 0.79 9.82
N LYS A 40 15.11 0.21 10.81
CA LYS A 40 15.48 0.33 12.22
C LYS A 40 16.87 -0.21 12.52
N GLU A 41 17.26 -1.34 11.94
CA GLU A 41 18.60 -1.90 12.14
C GLU A 41 19.69 -0.95 11.59
N ASN A 42 19.51 -0.46 10.37
CA ASN A 42 20.43 0.48 9.72
C ASN A 42 20.50 1.85 10.43
N SER A 43 19.41 2.27 11.07
CA SER A 43 19.31 3.55 11.77
C SER A 43 20.21 3.63 13.02
N ILE A 44 20.46 2.49 13.67
CA ILE A 44 21.30 2.41 14.87
C ILE A 44 22.76 2.70 14.49
N THR A 45 23.17 2.33 13.27
CA THR A 45 24.51 2.54 12.73
C THR A 45 24.71 3.98 12.23
N GLU A 46 23.69 4.60 11.60
CA GLU A 46 23.78 5.98 11.09
C GLU A 46 23.54 7.07 12.16
N TYR A 47 22.70 6.82 13.17
CA TYR A 47 22.26 7.85 14.15
C TYR A 47 22.70 7.57 15.60
N GLY A 48 23.44 6.49 15.85
CA GLY A 48 23.86 6.06 17.19
C GLY A 48 24.62 7.10 18.01
N THR A 49 25.07 8.21 17.41
CA THR A 49 25.83 9.29 18.06
C THR A 49 25.10 10.64 18.15
N GLY A 50 23.93 10.83 17.51
CA GLY A 50 23.35 12.16 17.28
C GLY A 50 22.23 12.62 18.22
N ASN A 51 21.23 11.77 18.49
CA ASN A 51 20.11 12.10 19.40
C ASN A 51 19.27 10.84 19.72
N SER A 52 19.59 10.16 20.82
CA SER A 52 18.94 8.90 21.24
C SER A 52 17.44 9.02 21.51
N GLN A 53 16.95 10.21 21.85
CA GLN A 53 15.54 10.45 22.16
C GLN A 53 14.65 10.43 20.91
N ILE A 54 15.10 11.03 19.81
CA ILE A 54 14.39 11.00 18.53
C ILE A 54 14.32 9.56 18.02
N LEU A 55 15.45 8.84 18.11
CA LEU A 55 15.53 7.45 17.70
C LEU A 55 14.56 6.56 18.50
N SER A 56 14.45 6.77 19.82
CA SER A 56 13.54 5.97 20.65
C SER A 56 12.07 6.18 20.30
N ILE A 57 11.67 7.43 20.03
CA ILE A 57 10.30 7.77 19.64
C ILE A 57 9.96 7.10 18.31
N PHE A 58 10.76 7.30 17.27
CA PHE A 58 10.48 6.73 15.95
C PHE A 58 10.59 5.20 15.92
N SER A 59 11.52 4.61 16.67
CA SER A 59 11.63 3.15 16.85
C SER A 59 10.39 2.52 17.51
N SER A 60 9.72 3.26 18.40
CA SER A 60 8.60 2.75 19.18
C SER A 60 7.26 2.96 18.48
N TYR A 61 7.08 4.10 17.82
CA TYR A 61 5.81 4.49 17.22
C TYR A 61 5.75 4.35 15.69
N GLY A 62 6.88 4.21 15.00
CA GLY A 62 6.89 4.16 13.54
C GLY A 62 6.19 2.92 12.96
N MET A 63 6.17 1.79 13.67
CA MET A 63 5.39 0.62 13.25
C MET A 63 3.87 0.88 13.30
N ALA A 64 3.40 1.63 14.31
CA ALA A 64 2.00 2.02 14.41
C ALA A 64 1.60 2.95 13.24
N PHE A 65 2.55 3.75 12.75
CA PHE A 65 2.34 4.63 11.60
C PHE A 65 1.93 3.85 10.34
N GLY A 66 2.60 2.73 10.06
CA GLY A 66 2.26 1.85 8.93
C GLY A 66 0.84 1.28 9.02
N VAL A 67 0.44 0.83 10.20
CA VAL A 67 -0.92 0.31 10.44
C VAL A 67 -1.96 1.41 10.27
N ILE A 68 -1.71 2.61 10.81
CA ILE A 68 -2.61 3.76 10.68
C ILE A 68 -2.77 4.16 9.20
N LEU A 69 -1.66 4.28 8.47
CA LEU A 69 -1.69 4.59 7.04
C LEU A 69 -2.43 3.52 6.23
N GLY A 70 -2.21 2.24 6.57
CA GLY A 70 -2.96 1.14 5.97
C GLY A 70 -4.46 1.25 6.22
N ILE A 71 -4.88 1.53 7.45
CA ILE A 71 -6.31 1.70 7.81
C ILE A 71 -6.91 2.89 7.05
N LEU A 72 -6.22 4.03 7.02
CA LEU A 72 -6.67 5.21 6.26
C LEU A 72 -6.83 4.89 4.77
N THR A 73 -5.89 4.12 4.21
CA THR A 73 -5.96 3.66 2.82
C THR A 73 -7.15 2.75 2.60
N LEU A 74 -7.39 1.78 3.50
CA LEU A 74 -8.53 0.88 3.42
C LEU A 74 -9.86 1.63 3.45
N ILE A 75 -10.00 2.60 4.36
CA ILE A 75 -11.18 3.48 4.43
C ILE A 75 -11.35 4.24 3.10
N GLY A 76 -10.29 4.85 2.59
CA GLY A 76 -10.30 5.55 1.30
C GLY A 76 -10.72 4.66 0.14
N LEU A 77 -10.22 3.42 0.08
CA LEU A 77 -10.57 2.44 -0.96
C LEU A 77 -12.03 2.00 -0.88
N ILE A 78 -12.57 1.81 0.33
CA ILE A 78 -13.98 1.47 0.54
C ILE A 78 -14.87 2.62 0.05
N ILE A 79 -14.54 3.86 0.41
CA ILE A 79 -15.27 5.06 -0.05
C ILE A 79 -15.19 5.17 -1.58
N ALA A 80 -13.99 5.07 -2.16
CA ALA A 80 -13.78 5.16 -3.60
C ALA A 80 -14.56 4.08 -4.37
N ARG A 81 -14.61 2.85 -3.85
CA ARG A 81 -15.45 1.79 -4.42
C ARG A 81 -16.94 2.07 -4.26
N GLY A 82 -17.36 2.66 -3.14
CA GLY A 82 -18.75 3.11 -2.96
C GLY A 82 -19.15 4.10 -4.06
N ILE A 83 -18.32 5.12 -4.31
CA ILE A 83 -18.51 6.10 -5.39
C ILE A 83 -18.50 5.41 -6.76
N ALA A 84 -17.51 4.56 -7.04
CA ALA A 84 -17.43 3.83 -8.30
C ALA A 84 -18.66 2.93 -8.54
N SER A 85 -19.25 2.38 -7.47
CA SER A 85 -20.48 1.60 -7.55
C SER A 85 -21.69 2.46 -7.91
N LEU A 86 -21.79 3.68 -7.37
CA LEU A 86 -22.84 4.64 -7.73
C LEU A 86 -22.75 5.05 -9.20
N LEU A 87 -21.53 5.14 -9.75
CA LEU A 87 -21.26 5.44 -11.16
C LEU A 87 -21.28 4.21 -12.08
N ALA A 88 -21.68 3.03 -11.57
CA ALA A 88 -21.67 1.76 -12.30
C ALA A 88 -20.30 1.32 -12.89
N LEU A 89 -19.19 1.92 -12.44
CA LEU A 89 -17.83 1.61 -12.88
C LEU A 89 -17.34 0.25 -12.36
N THR A 90 -17.94 -0.27 -11.29
CA THR A 90 -17.62 -1.59 -10.70
C THR A 90 -17.98 -2.78 -11.59
N ARG A 91 -18.69 -2.56 -12.70
CA ARG A 91 -18.95 -3.59 -13.73
C ARG A 91 -17.65 -4.00 -14.44
N PHE A 92 -16.70 -3.08 -14.56
CA PHE A 92 -15.41 -3.35 -15.16
C PHE A 92 -14.58 -4.29 -14.27
N HIS A 93 -14.07 -5.39 -14.83
CA HIS A 93 -13.43 -6.46 -14.06
C HIS A 93 -12.18 -5.99 -13.28
N ALA A 94 -11.49 -4.96 -13.77
CA ALA A 94 -10.29 -4.40 -13.16
C ALA A 94 -10.56 -3.12 -12.34
N ALA A 95 -11.82 -2.77 -12.07
CA ALA A 95 -12.17 -1.53 -11.38
C ALA A 95 -11.53 -1.43 -9.99
N ASN A 96 -11.64 -2.47 -9.16
CA ASN A 96 -11.06 -2.47 -7.81
C ASN A 96 -9.54 -2.36 -7.85
N GLN A 97 -8.90 -3.04 -8.79
CA GLN A 97 -7.46 -3.04 -8.97
C GLN A 97 -6.98 -1.65 -9.41
N ILE A 98 -7.67 -1.00 -10.35
CA ILE A 98 -7.36 0.37 -10.78
C ILE A 98 -7.53 1.35 -9.61
N ILE A 99 -8.65 1.28 -8.87
CA ILE A 99 -8.87 2.11 -7.68
C ILE A 99 -7.74 1.92 -6.67
N SER A 100 -7.33 0.67 -6.45
CA SER A 100 -6.21 0.33 -5.58
C SER A 100 -4.89 0.92 -6.07
N ILE A 101 -4.56 0.76 -7.35
CA ILE A 101 -3.34 1.31 -7.95
C ILE A 101 -3.33 2.83 -7.80
N LEU A 102 -4.41 3.52 -8.13
CA LEU A 102 -4.48 4.98 -8.03
C LEU A 102 -4.26 5.49 -6.60
N ALA A 103 -4.87 4.82 -5.61
CA ALA A 103 -4.67 5.18 -4.20
C ALA A 103 -3.21 5.02 -3.77
N HIS A 104 -2.57 3.90 -4.13
CA HIS A 104 -1.18 3.64 -3.77
C HIS A 104 -0.19 4.45 -4.61
N CYS A 105 -0.55 4.90 -5.82
CA CYS A 105 0.23 5.88 -6.58
C CYS A 105 0.33 7.21 -5.84
N GLY A 106 -0.76 7.65 -5.18
CA GLY A 106 -0.73 8.83 -4.32
C GLY A 106 0.28 8.68 -3.17
N TRP A 107 0.26 7.54 -2.49
CA TRP A 107 1.25 7.24 -1.44
C TRP A 107 2.67 7.08 -1.97
N LEU A 108 2.84 6.49 -3.15
CA LEU A 108 4.14 6.35 -3.80
C LEU A 108 4.72 7.72 -4.16
N ALA A 109 3.92 8.62 -4.73
CA ALA A 109 4.36 9.98 -5.04
C ALA A 109 4.79 10.73 -3.78
N PHE A 110 4.02 10.61 -2.69
CA PHE A 110 4.38 11.17 -1.40
C PHE A 110 5.67 10.56 -0.83
N ALA A 111 5.83 9.24 -0.91
CA ALA A 111 7.03 8.56 -0.46
C ALA A 111 8.26 8.94 -1.30
N VAL A 112 8.10 9.10 -2.62
CA VAL A 112 9.15 9.57 -3.52
C VAL A 112 9.58 10.99 -3.15
N GLN A 113 8.62 11.87 -2.89
CA GLN A 113 8.89 13.23 -2.40
C GLN A 113 9.75 13.18 -1.13
N LEU A 114 9.33 12.39 -0.14
CA LEU A 114 10.08 12.22 1.11
C LEU A 114 11.47 11.62 0.89
N VAL A 115 11.60 10.55 0.12
CA VAL A 115 12.85 9.78 0.04
C VAL A 115 13.90 10.46 -0.83
N TYR A 116 13.50 11.04 -1.96
CA TYR A 116 14.42 11.50 -3.00
C TYR A 116 14.51 13.02 -3.11
N PHE A 117 13.48 13.75 -2.71
CA PHE A 117 13.42 15.21 -2.89
C PHE A 117 13.57 15.99 -1.59
N GLU A 118 13.19 15.42 -0.44
CA GLU A 118 13.44 16.06 0.85
C GLU A 118 14.89 15.91 1.30
N GLY A 119 15.51 17.02 1.65
CA GLY A 119 16.88 17.03 2.15
C GLY A 119 16.99 16.60 3.61
N ARG A 120 18.07 15.89 3.94
CA ARG A 120 18.38 15.38 5.29
C ARG A 120 19.02 16.45 6.18
N PHE A 121 18.44 17.64 6.22
CA PHE A 121 19.05 18.81 6.89
C PHE A 121 18.92 18.79 8.41
N THR A 122 18.01 17.98 8.96
CA THR A 122 17.79 17.85 10.41
C THR A 122 17.68 16.37 10.81
N SER A 123 18.04 16.03 12.05
CA SER A 123 17.90 14.67 12.59
C SER A 123 16.46 14.17 12.55
N ILE A 124 15.48 15.07 12.67
CA ILE A 124 14.05 14.75 12.56
C ILE A 124 13.68 14.42 11.12
N GLY A 125 14.07 15.26 10.15
CA GLY A 125 13.81 15.01 8.74
C GLY A 125 14.40 13.68 8.29
N SER A 126 15.64 13.41 8.69
CA SER A 126 16.29 12.12 8.47
C SER A 126 15.53 10.93 9.08
N ALA A 127 15.05 11.06 10.31
CA ALA A 127 14.26 10.01 10.95
C ALA A 127 12.93 9.76 10.23
N ILE A 128 12.24 10.81 9.78
CA ILE A 128 10.99 10.69 9.00
C ILE A 128 11.27 9.92 7.70
N ILE A 129 12.32 10.29 6.97
CA ILE A 129 12.67 9.62 5.71
C ILE A 129 12.99 8.14 5.94
N LEU A 130 13.75 7.84 6.99
CA LEU A 130 14.21 6.49 7.27
C LEU A 130 13.08 5.57 7.77
N PHE A 131 12.30 6.04 8.74
CA PHE A 131 11.28 5.23 9.41
C PHE A 131 9.91 5.29 8.76
N ILE A 132 9.63 6.29 7.92
CA ILE A 132 8.33 6.46 7.26
C ILE A 132 8.51 6.43 5.75
N GLY A 133 9.43 7.23 5.20
CA GLY A 133 9.63 7.37 3.76
C GLY A 133 9.95 6.04 3.05
N TYR A 134 11.05 5.38 3.43
CA TYR A 134 11.45 4.11 2.80
C TYR A 134 10.42 2.98 2.99
N PRO A 135 9.90 2.71 4.21
CA PRO A 135 8.85 1.70 4.39
C PRO A 135 7.60 1.98 3.56
N LEU A 136 7.16 3.25 3.48
CA LEU A 136 6.02 3.65 2.67
C LEU A 136 6.27 3.47 1.17
N PHE A 137 7.48 3.77 0.71
CA PHE A 137 7.90 3.59 -0.67
C PHE A 137 7.79 2.12 -1.10
N TYR A 138 8.40 1.21 -0.34
CA TYR A 138 8.36 -0.22 -0.64
C TYR A 138 6.94 -0.80 -0.53
N ALA A 139 6.19 -0.41 0.51
CA ALA A 139 4.81 -0.85 0.70
C ALA A 139 3.90 -0.42 -0.46
N SER A 140 4.05 0.82 -0.94
CA SER A 140 3.27 1.34 -2.06
C SER A 140 3.58 0.63 -3.37
N ILE A 141 4.86 0.39 -3.66
CA ILE A 141 5.28 -0.39 -4.85
C ILE A 141 4.71 -1.81 -4.78
N ALA A 142 4.84 -2.48 -3.63
CA ALA A 142 4.34 -3.84 -3.45
C ALA A 142 2.83 -3.92 -3.66
N ALA A 143 2.07 -2.98 -3.10
CA ALA A 143 0.62 -2.92 -3.28
C ALA A 143 0.21 -2.65 -4.73
N ILE A 144 0.90 -1.74 -5.43
CA ILE A 144 0.67 -1.49 -6.87
C ILE A 144 0.94 -2.75 -7.68
N PHE A 145 2.09 -3.39 -7.46
CA PHE A 145 2.47 -4.60 -8.19
C PHE A 145 1.49 -5.75 -7.94
N PHE A 146 1.10 -5.95 -6.67
CA PHE A 146 0.09 -6.94 -6.30
C PHE A 146 -1.25 -6.66 -7.00
N SER A 147 -1.72 -5.42 -6.99
CA SER A 147 -2.97 -5.05 -7.67
C SER A 147 -2.88 -5.21 -9.18
N ALA A 148 -1.75 -4.85 -9.79
CA ALA A 148 -1.52 -5.03 -11.22
C ALA A 148 -1.51 -6.51 -11.63
N LEU A 149 -0.88 -7.38 -10.85
CA LEU A 149 -0.87 -8.83 -11.08
C LEU A 149 -2.30 -9.40 -11.19
N PHE A 150 -3.22 -8.94 -10.33
CA PHE A 150 -4.62 -9.36 -10.36
C PHE A 150 -5.42 -8.82 -11.55
N ILE A 151 -4.95 -7.76 -12.22
CA ILE A 151 -5.52 -7.33 -13.51
C ILE A 151 -5.20 -8.37 -14.58
N PHE A 152 -3.94 -8.81 -14.67
CA PHE A 152 -3.49 -9.78 -15.67
C PHE A 152 -4.11 -11.17 -15.46
N ILE A 153 -4.21 -11.63 -14.21
CA ILE A 153 -4.85 -12.90 -13.88
C ILE A 153 -6.35 -12.87 -14.22
N GLY A 154 -7.02 -11.75 -13.95
CA GLY A 154 -8.44 -11.60 -14.27
C GLY A 154 -8.73 -11.47 -15.77
N GLY A 155 -7.83 -10.86 -16.55
CA GLY A 155 -7.97 -10.72 -17.99
C GLY A 155 -7.88 -12.05 -18.75
N LYS A 156 -7.00 -12.97 -18.31
CA LYS A 156 -6.81 -14.29 -18.95
C LYS A 156 -8.00 -15.25 -18.84
N GLN A 157 -8.95 -15.01 -17.92
CA GLN A 157 -10.12 -15.89 -17.75
C GLN A 157 -11.36 -15.41 -18.54
N ASN A 158 -11.31 -14.20 -19.11
CA ASN A 158 -12.39 -13.61 -19.91
C ASN A 158 -12.07 -13.57 -21.41
N ALA A 159 -10.90 -14.07 -21.83
CA ALA A 159 -10.44 -14.16 -23.22
C ALA A 159 -10.45 -15.63 -23.65
#